data_AF-A0A7Y2L2K7-F1
#
_entry.id   AF-A0A7Y2L2K7-F1
#
_cell.length_a   1.000
_cell.length_b   1.000
_cell.length_c   1.000
_cell.angle_alpha   90.00
_cell.angle_beta   90.00
_cell.angle_gamma   90.00
#
_symmetry.space_group_name_H-M   'P 1'
#
loop_
_entity.id
_entity.type
_entity.pdbx_description
1 polymer ?
#
loop_
_entity_poly.entity_id
_entity_poly.type
_entity_poly.pdbx_seq_one_letter_code
_entity_poly.pdbx_strand_id
1 'polypeptide(L)'
;HNLLDSLHFAADSTLHVPWAILHDRGWIEFSDTLRLRTSYPVLPWIGVIALGYCVGPWFARSVSAAERQRYLLLAGAGALLGFVALRLFNGYGEAHWVAHGTHLQTLMSFFNITKYPPSLLFLTLTLGVGLLLLLAFERVQQSKWIAMLAVFGAAPMFFYLLHLYVLKVLYLLSAGLLGLNQGNYFGFDGMGPVWLTAMLLAIALYLPVRWFAGLKARRRDISLLKYF
;
A
#
# COMPACT_ATOMS: atom_id res chain seq x y z
N HIS A 1 -0.43 -5.47 19.73
CA HIS A 1 -0.28 -5.59 18.26
C HIS A 1 1.09 -6.18 17.92
N ASN A 2 2.18 -5.60 18.40
CA ASN A 2 3.57 -5.99 18.10
C ASN A 2 4.11 -7.13 18.98
N LEU A 3 3.22 -7.96 19.53
CA LEU A 3 3.57 -8.90 20.62
C LEU A 3 4.42 -10.08 20.12
N LEU A 4 4.31 -10.39 18.83
CA LEU A 4 4.99 -11.49 18.17
C LEU A 4 6.24 -11.04 17.39
N ASP A 5 6.53 -9.73 17.37
CA ASP A 5 7.63 -9.14 16.59
C ASP A 5 9.00 -9.60 17.06
N SER A 6 9.16 -9.97 18.33
CA SER A 6 10.43 -10.47 18.89
C SER A 6 10.62 -11.98 18.71
N LEU A 7 9.61 -12.70 18.25
CA LEU A 7 9.69 -14.14 18.05
C LEU A 7 10.27 -14.42 16.66
N HIS A 8 11.48 -14.97 16.64
CA HIS A 8 12.16 -15.38 15.42
C HIS A 8 12.62 -16.82 15.53
N PHE A 9 12.53 -17.55 14.41
CA PHE A 9 13.03 -18.91 14.31
C PHE A 9 14.26 -18.92 13.40
N ALA A 10 15.32 -19.58 13.85
CA ALA A 10 16.52 -19.80 13.06
C ALA A 10 16.21 -20.63 11.81
N ALA A 11 16.99 -20.44 10.73
CA ALA A 11 16.70 -21.01 9.40
C ALA A 11 16.67 -22.55 9.37
N ASP A 12 17.35 -23.19 10.31
CA ASP A 12 17.40 -24.64 10.54
C ASP A 12 16.16 -25.18 11.28
N SER A 13 15.33 -24.31 11.86
CA SER A 13 14.10 -24.71 12.56
C SER A 13 12.98 -25.08 11.59
N THR A 14 12.26 -26.16 11.88
CA THR A 14 11.05 -26.55 11.14
C THR A 14 9.94 -25.49 11.20
N LEU A 15 9.97 -24.61 12.21
CA LEU A 15 9.02 -23.52 12.38
C LEU A 15 9.40 -22.25 11.58
N HIS A 16 10.62 -22.20 11.01
CA HIS A 16 11.08 -21.04 10.24
C HIS A 16 10.19 -20.75 9.04
N VAL A 17 9.87 -21.77 8.23
CA VAL A 17 9.09 -21.60 7.00
C VAL A 17 7.63 -21.18 7.30
N PRO A 18 6.88 -21.88 8.18
CA PRO A 18 5.54 -21.43 8.57
C PRO A 18 5.53 -20.02 9.18
N TRP A 19 6.51 -19.70 10.03
CA TRP A 19 6.58 -18.40 10.67
C TRP A 19 6.98 -17.27 9.72
N ALA A 20 7.87 -17.53 8.76
CA ALA A 20 8.21 -16.59 7.69
C ALA A 20 7.03 -16.32 6.76
N ILE A 21 6.11 -17.27 6.59
CA ILE A 21 4.86 -17.02 5.82
C ILE A 21 3.88 -16.19 6.65
N LEU A 22 3.74 -16.50 7.95
CA LEU A 22 2.75 -15.89 8.80
C LEU A 22 3.15 -14.49 9.28
N HIS A 23 4.40 -14.29 9.74
CA HIS A 23 4.78 -13.10 10.51
C HIS A 23 6.12 -12.49 10.08
N ASP A 24 7.13 -13.31 9.76
CA ASP A 24 8.50 -12.84 9.51
C ASP A 24 8.80 -12.53 8.03
N ARG A 25 9.79 -11.65 7.81
CA ARG A 25 10.32 -11.39 6.48
C ARG A 25 11.62 -12.18 6.27
N GLY A 26 11.53 -13.32 5.61
CA GLY A 26 12.64 -14.27 5.47
C GLY A 26 12.95 -14.66 4.04
N TRP A 27 14.14 -15.23 3.84
CA TRP A 27 14.46 -16.00 2.65
C TRP A 27 14.21 -17.47 2.96
N ILE A 28 13.42 -18.12 2.11
CA ILE A 28 13.20 -19.55 2.11
C ILE A 28 14.05 -20.11 0.96
N GLU A 29 15.06 -20.89 1.30
CA GLU A 29 15.85 -21.63 0.32
C GLU A 29 15.06 -22.87 -0.09
N PHE A 30 14.52 -22.87 -1.31
CA PHE A 30 13.74 -24.00 -1.84
C PHE A 30 14.64 -24.99 -2.59
N SER A 31 15.69 -24.47 -3.24
CA SER A 31 16.77 -25.25 -3.85
C SER A 31 18.04 -24.40 -3.96
N ASP A 32 19.17 -25.00 -4.36
CA ASP A 32 20.45 -24.30 -4.59
C ASP A 32 20.34 -23.14 -5.60
N THR A 33 19.31 -23.16 -6.47
CA THR A 33 19.08 -22.15 -7.51
C THR A 33 17.86 -21.26 -7.25
N LEU A 34 16.97 -21.65 -6.32
CA LEU A 34 15.71 -20.96 -6.08
C LEU A 34 15.60 -20.50 -4.63
N ARG A 35 15.69 -19.18 -4.45
CA ARG A 35 15.42 -18.49 -3.19
C ARG A 35 14.09 -17.75 -3.30
N LEU A 36 13.17 -18.06 -2.39
CA LEU A 36 11.88 -17.38 -2.27
C LEU A 36 11.95 -16.40 -1.12
N ARG A 37 11.43 -15.18 -1.29
CA ARG A 37 11.39 -14.19 -0.21
C ARG A 37 9.96 -14.01 0.29
N THR A 38 9.72 -14.26 1.56
CA THR A 38 8.45 -13.85 2.18
C THR A 38 8.50 -12.34 2.37
N SER A 39 7.76 -11.60 1.53
CA SER A 39 7.72 -10.13 1.61
C SER A 39 6.43 -9.59 2.20
N TYR A 40 5.42 -10.45 2.38
CA TYR A 40 4.08 -10.11 2.83
C TYR A 40 3.62 -11.10 3.89
N PRO A 41 3.99 -10.89 5.16
CA PRO A 41 3.53 -11.74 6.26
C PRO A 41 2.01 -11.67 6.37
N VAL A 42 1.33 -12.82 6.37
CA VAL A 42 -0.14 -12.87 6.22
C VAL A 42 -0.88 -12.52 7.51
N LEU A 43 -0.34 -12.94 8.66
CA LEU A 43 -1.02 -12.87 9.97
C LEU A 43 -1.44 -11.44 10.34
N PRO A 44 -0.59 -10.40 10.21
CA PRO A 44 -0.98 -9.04 10.58
C PRO A 44 -2.15 -8.48 9.74
N TRP A 45 -2.31 -8.96 8.50
CA TRP A 45 -3.39 -8.50 7.62
C TRP A 45 -4.74 -9.11 7.95
N ILE A 46 -4.80 -10.25 8.65
CA ILE A 46 -6.07 -10.85 9.08
C ILE A 46 -6.84 -9.88 9.98
N GLY A 47 -6.15 -9.20 10.90
CA GLY A 47 -6.76 -8.18 11.76
C GLY A 47 -7.32 -7.01 10.95
N VAL A 48 -6.58 -6.54 9.93
CA VAL A 48 -7.02 -5.45 9.04
C VAL A 48 -8.24 -5.87 8.22
N ILE A 49 -8.27 -7.11 7.70
CA ILE A 49 -9.42 -7.66 6.97
C ILE A 49 -10.64 -7.75 7.88
N ALA A 50 -10.47 -8.24 9.11
CA ALA A 50 -11.56 -8.30 10.08
C ALA A 50 -12.11 -6.91 10.43
N LEU A 51 -11.24 -5.91 10.64
CA LEU A 51 -11.66 -4.52 10.84
C LEU A 51 -12.44 -3.99 9.64
N GLY A 52 -11.96 -4.25 8.42
CA GLY A 52 -12.68 -3.89 7.19
C GLY A 52 -14.06 -4.53 7.10
N TYR A 53 -14.17 -5.80 7.49
CA TYR A 53 -15.46 -6.51 7.57
C TYR A 53 -16.41 -5.86 8.59
N CYS A 54 -15.91 -5.49 9.76
CA CYS A 54 -16.69 -4.79 10.80
C CYS A 54 -17.13 -3.37 10.39
N VAL A 55 -16.36 -2.70 9.52
CA VAL A 55 -16.72 -1.39 8.95
C VAL A 55 -17.75 -1.53 7.82
N GLY A 56 -17.82 -2.67 7.14
CA GLY A 56 -18.76 -2.94 6.04
C GLY A 56 -20.21 -2.53 6.30
N PRO A 57 -20.82 -2.90 7.46
CA PRO A 57 -22.17 -2.49 7.84
C PRO A 57 -22.42 -0.97 7.83
N TRP A 58 -21.40 -0.12 8.01
CA TRP A 58 -21.56 1.34 7.96
C TRP A 58 -22.01 1.83 6.57
N PHE A 59 -21.74 1.03 5.53
CA PHE A 59 -22.12 1.29 4.14
C PHE A 59 -23.42 0.58 3.74
N ALA A 60 -24.11 -0.06 4.68
CA ALA A 60 -25.43 -0.64 4.43
C ALA A 60 -26.45 0.45 4.07
N ARG A 61 -27.44 0.10 3.24
CA ARG A 61 -28.51 1.03 2.82
C ARG A 61 -29.34 1.59 3.98
N SER A 62 -29.35 0.90 5.11
CA SER A 62 -30.05 1.30 6.34
C SER A 62 -29.34 2.41 7.12
N VAL A 63 -28.06 2.68 6.86
CA VAL A 63 -27.28 3.69 7.58
C VAL A 63 -27.30 5.00 6.80
N SER A 64 -27.70 6.09 7.47
CA SER A 64 -27.74 7.41 6.83
C SER A 64 -26.34 7.90 6.46
N ALA A 65 -26.23 8.76 5.45
CA ALA A 65 -24.95 9.36 5.06
C ALA A 65 -24.32 10.16 6.21
N ALA A 66 -25.12 10.87 7.01
CA ALA A 66 -24.64 11.65 8.14
C ALA A 66 -24.01 10.75 9.23
N GLU A 67 -24.66 9.64 9.57
CA GLU A 67 -24.12 8.67 10.53
C GLU A 67 -22.83 8.02 10.03
N ARG A 68 -22.82 7.55 8.77
CA ARG A 68 -21.63 6.97 8.17
C ARG A 68 -20.46 7.94 8.16
N GLN A 69 -20.68 9.18 7.74
CA GLN A 69 -19.64 10.21 7.76
C GLN A 69 -19.11 10.49 9.16
N ARG A 70 -19.99 10.46 10.18
CA ARG A 70 -19.58 10.59 11.58
C ARG A 70 -18.70 9.42 12.02
N TYR A 71 -19.06 8.18 11.68
CA TYR A 71 -18.25 7.01 12.00
C TYR A 71 -16.88 7.06 11.33
N LEU A 72 -16.82 7.39 10.03
CA LEU A 72 -15.57 7.56 9.30
C LEU A 72 -14.68 8.65 9.90
N LEU A 73 -15.28 9.79 10.29
CA LEU A 73 -14.55 10.88 10.92
C LEU A 73 -13.98 10.47 12.28
N LEU A 74 -14.81 9.88 13.16
CA LEU A 74 -14.38 9.50 14.51
C LEU A 74 -13.32 8.39 14.47
N ALA A 75 -13.51 7.37 13.63
CA ALA A 75 -12.53 6.29 13.49
C ALA A 75 -11.24 6.78 12.84
N GLY A 76 -11.33 7.58 11.78
CA GLY A 76 -10.16 8.15 11.09
C GLY A 76 -9.36 9.08 11.99
N ALA A 77 -10.03 10.05 12.63
CA ALA A 77 -9.39 10.97 13.56
C ALA A 77 -8.85 10.25 14.80
N GLY A 78 -9.60 9.29 15.36
CA GLY A 78 -9.14 8.47 16.49
C GLY A 78 -7.88 7.68 16.16
N ALA A 79 -7.80 7.08 14.97
CA ALA A 79 -6.61 6.37 14.51
C ALA A 79 -5.40 7.33 14.34
N LEU A 80 -5.60 8.51 13.75
CA LEU A 80 -4.52 9.50 13.60
C LEU A 80 -4.06 10.10 14.92
N LEU A 81 -4.98 10.37 15.84
CA LEU A 81 -4.63 10.81 17.20
C LEU A 81 -3.86 9.73 17.93
N GLY A 82 -4.28 8.47 17.80
CA GLY A 82 -3.55 7.32 18.33
C GLY A 82 -2.14 7.21 17.75
N PHE A 83 -1.99 7.40 16.43
CA PHE A 83 -0.69 7.44 15.76
C PHE A 83 0.21 8.53 16.35
N VAL A 84 -0.28 9.78 16.44
CA VAL A 84 0.51 10.91 16.95
C VAL A 84 0.87 10.67 18.42
N ALA A 85 -0.07 10.23 19.27
CA ALA A 85 0.19 9.97 20.67
C ALA A 85 1.27 8.89 20.89
N LEU A 86 1.16 7.77 20.18
CA LEU A 86 2.16 6.69 20.22
C LEU A 86 3.52 7.16 19.68
N ARG A 87 3.52 7.99 18.64
CA ARG A 87 4.78 8.47 18.05
C ARG A 87 5.46 9.52 18.93
N LEU A 88 4.71 10.35 19.64
CA LEU A 88 5.25 11.29 20.63
C LEU A 88 5.77 10.58 21.88
N PHE A 89 5.12 9.50 22.33
CA PHE A 89 5.66 8.62 23.37
C PHE A 89 7.01 8.00 22.96
N ASN A 90 7.17 7.75 21.65
CA ASN A 90 8.43 7.35 21.04
C ASN A 90 9.06 6.10 21.66
N GLY A 91 8.28 5.04 21.91
CA GLY A 91 8.82 3.82 22.55
C GLY A 91 8.09 2.51 22.23
N TYR A 92 7.05 2.54 21.37
CA TYR A 92 6.25 1.35 21.06
C TYR A 92 6.29 1.02 19.57
N GLY A 93 6.73 -0.21 19.26
CA GLY A 93 6.53 -0.86 17.96
C GLY A 93 7.32 -0.30 16.77
N GLU A 94 8.14 0.73 16.96
CA GLU A 94 8.97 1.36 15.94
C GLU A 94 10.29 1.85 16.52
N ALA A 95 11.28 2.05 15.65
CA ALA A 95 12.52 2.71 16.02
C ALA A 95 12.26 4.13 16.55
N HIS A 96 13.02 4.53 17.56
CA HIS A 96 12.96 5.89 18.12
C HIS A 96 13.21 6.91 17.00
N TRP A 97 12.29 7.86 16.81
CA TRP A 97 12.62 9.02 16.00
C TRP A 97 13.57 9.93 16.76
N VAL A 98 14.43 10.60 16.01
CA VAL A 98 15.43 11.53 16.52
C VAL A 98 15.34 12.85 15.76
N ALA A 99 15.65 13.94 16.46
CA ALA A 99 15.79 15.24 15.81
C ALA A 99 17.10 15.27 15.00
N HIS A 100 16.99 15.67 13.74
CA HIS A 100 18.12 15.85 12.84
C HIS A 100 18.38 17.34 12.58
N GLY A 101 19.51 17.67 11.96
CA GLY A 101 19.92 19.05 11.70
C GLY A 101 18.97 19.84 10.79
N THR A 102 18.08 19.18 10.05
CA THR A 102 17.04 19.84 9.24
C THR A 102 15.63 19.40 9.66
N HIS A 103 14.67 20.30 9.53
CA HIS A 103 13.25 20.00 9.80
C HIS A 103 12.73 18.84 8.93
N LEU A 104 13.14 18.79 7.66
CA LEU A 104 12.74 17.73 6.74
C LEU A 104 13.24 16.35 7.20
N GLN A 105 14.51 16.24 7.60
CA GLN A 105 15.06 14.98 8.11
C GLN A 105 14.40 14.54 9.42
N THR A 106 14.06 15.50 10.30
CA THR A 106 13.30 15.20 11.52
C THR A 106 11.90 14.67 11.20
N LEU A 107 11.21 15.26 10.23
CA LEU A 107 9.92 14.75 9.75
C LEU A 107 10.05 13.36 9.12
N MET A 108 11.08 13.14 8.30
CA MET A 108 11.37 11.81 7.75
C MET A 108 11.60 10.77 8.86
N SER A 109 12.33 11.13 9.92
CA SER A 109 12.54 10.29 11.10
C SER A 109 11.22 10.00 11.83
N PHE A 110 10.37 11.01 12.01
CA PHE A 110 9.05 10.85 12.62
C PHE A 110 8.14 9.91 11.80
N PHE A 111 8.17 10.01 10.48
CA PHE A 111 7.39 9.15 9.57
C PHE A 111 8.15 7.89 9.10
N ASN A 112 9.29 7.57 9.70
CA ASN A 112 10.01 6.33 9.43
C ASN A 112 9.36 5.19 10.22
N ILE A 113 8.37 4.56 9.61
CA ILE A 113 7.55 3.50 10.20
C ILE A 113 7.59 2.23 9.36
N THR A 114 7.50 1.09 10.03
CA THR A 114 7.67 -0.25 9.47
C THR A 114 6.41 -0.73 8.77
N LYS A 115 6.53 -0.93 7.45
CA LYS A 115 5.46 -1.44 6.60
C LYS A 115 5.30 -2.96 6.64
N TYR A 116 6.40 -3.71 6.83
CA TYR A 116 6.39 -5.18 6.76
C TYR A 116 7.31 -5.81 7.82
N PRO A 117 6.76 -6.64 8.74
CA PRO A 117 5.32 -6.78 9.04
C PRO A 117 4.71 -5.41 9.41
N PRO A 118 3.43 -5.13 9.09
CA PRO A 118 2.86 -3.82 9.32
C PRO A 118 2.78 -3.54 10.83
N SER A 119 3.42 -2.46 11.27
CA SER A 119 3.32 -2.03 12.66
C SER A 119 1.97 -1.40 12.96
N LEU A 120 1.65 -1.29 14.26
CA LEU A 120 0.45 -0.54 14.68
C LEU A 120 0.50 0.92 14.21
N LEU A 121 1.67 1.56 14.26
CA LEU A 121 1.86 2.95 13.81
C LEU A 121 1.62 3.08 12.31
N PHE A 122 2.07 2.10 11.51
CA PHE A 122 1.77 2.05 10.08
C PHE A 122 0.28 1.88 9.80
N LEU A 123 -0.40 0.97 10.51
CA LEU A 123 -1.83 0.74 10.31
C LEU A 123 -2.67 1.93 10.76
N THR A 124 -2.41 2.49 11.93
CA THR A 124 -3.16 3.65 12.47
C THR A 124 -3.01 4.89 11.58
N LEU A 125 -1.81 5.15 11.05
CA LEU A 125 -1.61 6.23 10.08
C LEU A 125 -2.35 5.96 8.77
N THR A 126 -2.11 4.81 8.14
CA THR A 126 -2.60 4.54 6.78
C THR A 126 -4.11 4.31 6.74
N LEU A 127 -4.68 3.57 7.70
CA LEU A 127 -6.13 3.38 7.82
C LEU A 127 -6.80 4.67 8.27
N GLY A 128 -6.19 5.44 9.18
CA GLY A 128 -6.70 6.75 9.61
C GLY A 128 -6.85 7.71 8.44
N VAL A 129 -5.78 7.88 7.65
CA VAL A 129 -5.82 8.66 6.40
C VAL A 129 -6.85 8.09 5.43
N GLY A 130 -6.89 6.77 5.24
CA GLY A 130 -7.84 6.11 4.34
C GLY A 130 -9.31 6.39 4.70
N LEU A 131 -9.67 6.31 5.98
CA LEU A 131 -11.03 6.61 6.46
C LEU A 131 -11.42 8.08 6.24
N LEU A 132 -10.50 9.02 6.46
CA LEU A 132 -10.73 10.44 6.19
C LEU A 132 -10.80 10.74 4.69
N LEU A 133 -10.04 10.04 3.86
CA LEU A 133 -10.17 10.11 2.41
C LEU A 133 -11.52 9.58 1.93
N LEU A 134 -12.00 8.47 2.49
CA LEU A 134 -13.35 7.95 2.21
C LEU A 134 -14.43 8.97 2.59
N LEU A 135 -14.31 9.61 3.76
CA LEU A 135 -15.18 10.70 4.17
C LEU A 135 -15.14 11.87 3.17
N ALA A 136 -13.95 12.28 2.74
CA ALA A 136 -13.79 13.36 1.77
C ALA A 136 -14.42 13.01 0.42
N PHE A 137 -14.20 11.80 -0.09
CA PHE A 137 -14.80 11.33 -1.32
C PHE A 137 -16.33 11.24 -1.23
N GLU A 138 -16.85 10.85 -0.07
CA GLU A 138 -18.28 10.82 0.16
C GLU A 138 -18.91 12.22 0.16
N ARG A 139 -18.23 13.24 0.70
CA ARG A 139 -18.74 14.61 0.71
C ARG A 139 -18.71 15.30 -0.65
N VAL A 140 -17.72 14.96 -1.47
CA VAL A 140 -17.51 15.57 -2.79
C VAL A 140 -18.29 14.83 -3.90
N GLN A 141 -19.06 13.78 -3.54
CA GLN A 141 -19.93 12.96 -4.40
C GLN A 141 -20.35 13.67 -5.69
N GLN A 142 -19.80 13.26 -6.84
CA GLN A 142 -20.03 13.77 -8.22
C GLN A 142 -18.93 14.68 -8.83
N SER A 143 -17.78 14.90 -8.19
CA SER A 143 -16.65 15.55 -8.89
C SER A 143 -16.10 14.67 -10.02
N LYS A 144 -15.89 15.27 -11.21
CA LYS A 144 -15.26 14.61 -12.37
C LYS A 144 -13.90 13.98 -12.03
N TRP A 145 -13.17 14.58 -11.08
CA TRP A 145 -11.89 14.06 -10.60
C TRP A 145 -12.03 12.74 -9.83
N ILE A 146 -13.07 12.59 -9.02
CA ILE A 146 -13.34 11.33 -8.31
C ILE A 146 -13.72 10.24 -9.31
N ALA A 147 -14.53 10.57 -10.32
CA ALA A 147 -14.86 9.64 -11.39
C ALA A 147 -13.61 9.17 -12.16
N MET A 148 -12.65 10.07 -12.41
CA MET A 148 -11.37 9.74 -13.03
C MET A 148 -10.54 8.80 -12.14
N LEU A 149 -10.43 9.08 -10.84
CA LEU A 149 -9.72 8.22 -9.90
C LEU A 149 -10.37 6.84 -9.76
N ALA A 150 -11.70 6.78 -9.80
CA ALA A 150 -12.47 5.53 -9.71
C ALA A 150 -12.17 4.57 -10.88
N VAL A 151 -11.70 5.06 -12.03
CA VAL A 151 -11.26 4.22 -13.15
C VAL A 151 -10.12 3.29 -12.74
N PHE A 152 -9.11 3.84 -12.05
CA PHE A 152 -7.98 3.04 -11.56
C PHE A 152 -8.44 2.04 -10.49
N GLY A 153 -9.38 2.43 -9.63
CA GLY A 153 -9.97 1.56 -8.61
C GLY A 153 -10.86 0.44 -9.16
N ALA A 154 -11.40 0.57 -10.37
CA ALA A 154 -12.25 -0.45 -10.99
C ALA A 154 -11.46 -1.64 -11.57
N ALA A 155 -10.19 -1.39 -11.95
CA ALA A 155 -9.29 -2.38 -12.53
C ALA A 155 -7.86 -2.27 -11.94
N PRO A 156 -7.71 -2.39 -10.61
CA PRO A 156 -6.45 -2.12 -9.93
C PRO A 156 -5.37 -3.14 -10.29
N MET A 157 -5.72 -4.43 -10.46
CA MET A 157 -4.77 -5.47 -10.84
C MET A 157 -4.30 -5.31 -12.28
N PHE A 158 -5.21 -4.94 -13.20
CA PHE A 158 -4.82 -4.60 -14.57
C PHE A 158 -3.84 -3.43 -14.61
N PHE A 159 -4.14 -2.32 -13.93
CA PHE A 159 -3.21 -1.20 -13.82
C PHE A 159 -1.87 -1.65 -13.21
N TYR A 160 -1.91 -2.43 -12.13
CA TYR A 160 -0.74 -2.94 -11.44
C TYR A 160 0.20 -3.73 -12.37
N LEU A 161 -0.34 -4.68 -13.13
CA LEU A 161 0.48 -5.46 -14.06
C LEU A 161 0.97 -4.60 -15.23
N LEU A 162 0.07 -3.84 -15.85
CA LEU A 162 0.38 -3.06 -17.05
C LEU A 162 1.49 -2.04 -16.79
N HIS A 163 1.41 -1.28 -15.70
CA HIS A 163 2.42 -0.25 -15.42
C HIS A 163 3.81 -0.85 -15.15
N LEU A 164 3.90 -2.03 -14.51
CA LEU A 164 5.18 -2.72 -14.30
C LEU A 164 5.82 -3.15 -15.62
N TYR A 165 5.05 -3.73 -16.54
CA TYR A 165 5.57 -4.12 -17.85
C TYR A 165 5.97 -2.92 -18.70
N VAL A 166 5.15 -1.86 -18.70
CA VAL A 166 5.49 -0.61 -19.41
C VAL A 166 6.76 0.01 -18.84
N LEU A 167 6.91 0.09 -17.52
CA LEU A 167 8.14 0.55 -16.88
C LEU A 167 9.34 -0.31 -17.25
N LYS A 168 9.18 -1.64 -17.31
CA LYS A 168 10.27 -2.53 -17.72
C LYS A 168 10.69 -2.31 -19.16
N VAL A 169 9.74 -2.11 -20.08
CA VAL A 169 10.03 -1.78 -21.48
C VAL A 169 10.73 -0.44 -21.58
N LEU A 170 10.22 0.59 -20.91
CA LEU A 170 10.85 1.92 -20.86
C LEU A 170 12.29 1.83 -20.32
N TYR A 171 12.51 1.07 -19.23
CA TYR A 171 13.84 0.83 -18.69
C TYR A 171 14.78 0.19 -19.72
N LEU A 172 14.34 -0.87 -20.41
CA LEU A 172 15.18 -1.57 -21.39
C LEU A 172 15.52 -0.67 -22.58
N LEU A 173 14.56 0.14 -23.04
CA LEU A 173 14.77 1.11 -24.11
C LEU A 173 15.75 2.20 -23.68
N SER A 174 15.57 2.78 -22.49
CA SER A 174 16.47 3.80 -21.98
C SER A 174 17.89 3.26 -21.77
N ALA A 175 18.02 2.07 -21.17
CA ALA A 175 19.33 1.44 -20.99
C ALA A 175 20.00 1.08 -22.33
N GLY A 176 19.22 0.65 -23.32
CA GLY A 176 19.74 0.31 -24.65
C GLY A 176 20.14 1.52 -25.51
N LEU A 177 19.42 2.64 -25.38
CA LEU A 177 19.65 3.85 -26.19
C LEU A 177 20.61 4.83 -25.52
N LEU A 178 20.56 4.97 -24.20
CA LEU A 178 21.31 5.97 -23.42
C LEU A 178 22.46 5.35 -22.62
N GLY A 179 22.52 4.01 -22.52
CA GLY A 179 23.47 3.31 -21.67
C GLY A 179 23.08 3.31 -20.19
N LEU A 180 23.93 2.72 -19.34
CA LEU A 180 23.75 2.69 -17.89
C LEU A 180 24.40 3.94 -17.27
N ASN A 181 23.72 4.60 -16.33
CA ASN A 181 24.18 5.83 -15.68
C ASN A 181 24.33 5.72 -14.16
N GLN A 182 23.85 4.62 -13.56
CA GLN A 182 23.91 4.35 -12.12
C GLN A 182 24.66 3.03 -11.86
N GLY A 183 25.89 2.95 -12.38
CA GLY A 183 26.71 1.73 -12.35
C GLY A 183 26.11 0.63 -13.22
N ASN A 184 25.52 -0.38 -12.58
CA ASN A 184 24.90 -1.52 -13.28
C ASN A 184 23.45 -1.27 -13.73
N TYR A 185 22.90 -0.08 -13.47
CA TYR A 185 21.50 0.24 -13.74
C TYR A 185 21.35 1.57 -14.50
N PHE A 186 20.21 1.70 -15.18
CA PHE A 186 19.72 2.99 -15.64
C PHE A 186 18.73 3.56 -14.62
N GLY A 187 18.88 4.82 -14.22
CA GLY A 187 18.04 5.43 -13.19
C GLY A 187 18.01 6.95 -13.22
N PHE A 188 17.20 7.52 -12.34
CA PHE A 188 17.10 8.97 -12.15
C PHE A 188 17.99 9.43 -10.98
N ASP A 189 18.57 10.63 -11.09
CA ASP A 189 19.46 11.20 -10.06
C ASP A 189 18.72 11.78 -8.84
N GLY A 190 17.38 11.76 -8.87
CA GLY A 190 16.57 12.28 -7.77
C GLY A 190 15.10 11.90 -7.88
N MET A 191 14.34 12.27 -6.85
CA MET A 191 12.91 11.94 -6.74
C MET A 191 12.01 12.74 -7.68
N GLY A 192 12.41 13.95 -8.10
CA GLY A 192 11.61 14.79 -8.99
C GLY A 192 11.24 14.09 -10.31
N PRO A 193 12.23 13.59 -11.09
CA PRO A 193 11.98 12.80 -12.29
C PRO A 193 11.14 11.53 -12.03
N VAL A 194 11.35 10.85 -10.89
CA VAL A 194 10.55 9.67 -10.51
C VAL A 194 9.07 10.04 -10.40
N TRP A 195 8.74 11.12 -9.70
CA TRP A 195 7.36 11.59 -9.55
C TRP A 195 6.76 12.06 -10.88
N LEU A 196 7.56 12.74 -11.70
CA LEU A 196 7.13 13.16 -13.03
C LEU A 196 6.81 11.96 -13.92
N THR A 197 7.69 10.96 -13.99
CA THR A 197 7.46 9.73 -14.74
C THR A 197 6.25 8.96 -14.20
N ALA A 198 6.07 8.88 -12.88
CA ALA A 198 4.89 8.25 -12.29
C ALA A 198 3.59 8.94 -12.71
N MET A 199 3.56 10.28 -12.70
CA MET A 199 2.39 11.06 -13.14
C MET A 199 2.12 10.87 -14.64
N LEU A 200 3.15 10.97 -15.48
CA LEU A 200 3.03 10.76 -16.93
C LEU A 200 2.55 9.35 -17.25
N LEU A 201 3.07 8.34 -16.56
CA LEU A 201 2.65 6.96 -16.71
C LEU A 201 1.19 6.77 -16.29
N ALA A 202 0.77 7.33 -15.15
CA ALA A 202 -0.62 7.27 -14.73
C ALA A 202 -1.58 7.88 -15.76
N ILE A 203 -1.21 9.03 -16.34
CA ILE A 203 -1.99 9.69 -17.40
C ILE A 203 -2.02 8.83 -18.67
N ALA A 204 -0.88 8.32 -19.12
CA ALA A 204 -0.77 7.50 -20.33
C ALA A 204 -1.60 6.21 -20.22
N LEU A 205 -1.61 5.60 -19.03
CA LEU A 205 -2.34 4.35 -18.78
C LEU A 205 -3.83 4.54 -18.49
N TYR A 206 -4.30 5.78 -18.34
CA TYR A 206 -5.71 6.05 -18.05
C TYR A 206 -6.67 5.45 -19.10
N LEU A 207 -6.38 5.62 -20.40
CA LEU A 207 -7.23 5.10 -21.47
C LEU A 207 -7.28 3.56 -21.52
N PRO A 208 -6.14 2.84 -21.49
CA PRO A 208 -6.14 1.38 -21.36
C PRO A 208 -6.92 0.87 -20.15
N VAL A 209 -6.73 1.49 -18.98
CA VAL A 209 -7.40 1.07 -17.73
C VAL A 209 -8.90 1.33 -17.82
N ARG A 210 -9.31 2.48 -18.37
CA ARG A 210 -10.73 2.81 -18.61
C ARG A 210 -11.40 1.81 -19.55
N TRP A 211 -10.70 1.43 -20.62
CA TRP A 211 -11.20 0.43 -21.57
C TRP A 211 -11.39 -0.92 -20.88
N PHE A 212 -10.39 -1.39 -20.12
CA PHE A 212 -10.46 -2.67 -19.42
C PHE A 212 -11.55 -2.68 -18.34
N ALA A 213 -11.68 -1.59 -17.57
CA ALA A 213 -12.77 -1.42 -16.61
C ALA A 213 -14.15 -1.51 -17.28
N GLY A 214 -14.31 -0.89 -18.46
CA GLY A 214 -15.52 -0.99 -19.26
C GLY A 214 -15.79 -2.41 -19.79
N LEU A 215 -14.75 -3.12 -20.23
CA LEU A 215 -14.84 -4.51 -20.67
C LEU A 215 -15.29 -5.42 -19.52
N LYS A 216 -14.63 -5.31 -18.36
CA LYS A 216 -14.98 -6.05 -17.13
C LYS A 216 -16.43 -5.80 -16.71
N ALA A 217 -16.91 -4.57 -16.82
CA ALA A 217 -18.30 -4.24 -16.50
C ALA A 217 -19.32 -4.87 -17.47
N ARG A 218 -18.98 -4.96 -18.76
CA ARG A 218 -19.84 -5.54 -19.82
C ARG A 218 -19.82 -7.07 -19.85
N ARG A 219 -18.66 -7.68 -19.65
CA ARG A 219 -18.43 -9.12 -19.79
C ARG A 219 -18.44 -9.85 -18.44
N ARG A 220 -19.60 -9.82 -17.79
CA ARG A 220 -19.83 -10.55 -16.51
C ARG A 220 -19.91 -12.07 -16.69
N ASP A 221 -20.01 -12.53 -17.93
CA ASP A 221 -19.95 -13.93 -18.36
C ASP A 221 -18.60 -14.58 -18.07
N ILE A 222 -17.51 -13.82 -18.10
CA ILE A 222 -16.16 -14.34 -17.86
C ILE A 222 -15.85 -14.24 -16.37
N SER A 223 -15.90 -15.38 -15.67
CA SER A 223 -15.67 -15.46 -14.22
C SER A 223 -14.28 -14.97 -13.80
N LEU A 224 -13.25 -15.19 -14.64
CA LEU A 224 -11.88 -14.77 -14.38
C LEU A 224 -11.74 -13.24 -14.28
N LEU A 225 -12.50 -12.47 -15.06
CA LEU A 225 -12.44 -11.00 -15.04
C LEU A 225 -12.90 -10.38 -13.72
N LYS A 226 -13.56 -11.14 -12.84
CA LYS A 226 -13.91 -10.66 -11.49
C LYS A 226 -12.68 -10.45 -10.61
N TYR A 227 -11.61 -11.21 -10.86
CA TYR A 227 -10.39 -11.21 -10.07
C TYR A 227 -9.29 -10.26 -10.59
N PHE A 228 -9.48 -9.66 -11.77
CA PHE A 228 -8.52 -8.74 -12.43
C PHE A 228 -9.02 -7.30 -12.52
#